data_AF-A0A7H9BSU2-F1
#
_entry.id   AF-A0A7H9BSU2-F1
#
_cell.length_a   1.000
_cell.length_b   1.000
_cell.length_c   1.000
_cell.angle_alpha   90.00
_cell.angle_beta   90.00
_cell.angle_gamma   90.00
#
_symmetry.space_group_name_H-M   'P 1'
#
loop_
_entity.id
_entity.type
_entity.pdbx_description
1 polymer ?
#
loop_
_entity_poly.entity_id
_entity_poly.type
_entity_poly.pdbx_seq_one_letter_code
_entity_poly.pdbx_strand_id
1 'polypeptide(L)'
;MEQVGTSHVERQNLTMRMGMCRFTRPTNTFSKKAENHACAVALHVMHYNFCRIHKSLRVAPAMAAGVTTRPWDVEDIVALIEAAEEPPKKRGPHKVRKKDNSS
;
A
#
# COMPACT_ATOMS: atom_id res chain seq x y z
N MET A 1 -24.53 5.57 23.82
CA MET A 1 -24.92 6.30 22.60
C MET A 1 -23.63 6.55 21.84
N GLU A 2 -23.40 5.76 20.79
CA GLU A 2 -22.21 5.87 19.96
C GLU A 2 -22.20 7.26 19.31
N GLN A 3 -21.16 8.05 19.53
CA GLN A 3 -21.05 9.37 18.92
C GLN A 3 -20.91 9.18 17.41
N VAL A 4 -21.98 9.49 16.66
CA VAL A 4 -21.94 9.58 15.20
C VAL A 4 -21.13 10.82 14.84
N GLY A 5 -19.80 10.66 14.81
CA GLY A 5 -18.85 11.70 14.48
C GLY A 5 -17.80 11.18 13.50
N THR A 6 -17.33 12.06 12.62
CA THR A 6 -16.33 11.75 11.58
C THR A 6 -14.91 11.60 12.12
N SER A 7 -14.70 11.81 13.43
CA SER A 7 -13.38 11.84 14.08
C SER A 7 -12.52 10.60 13.80
N HIS A 8 -13.13 9.41 13.76
CA HIS A 8 -12.44 8.15 13.44
C HIS A 8 -11.90 8.15 12.01
N VAL A 9 -12.72 8.58 11.05
CA VAL A 9 -12.37 8.68 9.62
C VAL A 9 -11.32 9.78 9.42
N GLU A 10 -11.47 10.93 10.08
CA GLU A 10 -10.50 12.02 10.05
C GLU A 10 -9.13 11.60 10.58
N ARG A 11 -9.09 10.85 11.68
CA ARG A 11 -7.85 10.31 12.24
C ARG A 11 -7.20 9.29 11.31
N GLN A 12 -7.99 8.45 10.66
CA GLN A 12 -7.50 7.52 9.65
C GLN A 12 -6.90 8.28 8.46
N ASN A 13 -7.59 9.30 7.97
CA ASN A 13 -7.12 10.15 6.87
C ASN A 13 -5.80 10.86 7.19
N LEU A 14 -5.65 11.39 8.41
CA LEU A 14 -4.37 11.97 8.85
C LEU A 14 -3.26 10.91 8.86
N THR A 15 -3.54 9.73 9.40
CA THR A 15 -2.57 8.64 9.48
C THR A 15 -2.11 8.20 8.09
N MET A 16 -3.04 8.07 7.14
CA MET A 16 -2.73 7.75 5.75
C MET A 16 -1.84 8.84 5.12
N ARG A 17 -2.21 10.12 5.26
CA ARG A 17 -1.42 11.24 4.69
C ARG A 17 -0.01 11.38 5.28
N MET A 18 0.16 11.04 6.55
CA MET A 18 1.48 11.06 7.20
C MET A 18 2.31 9.80 6.89
N GLY A 19 1.64 8.66 6.66
CA GLY A 19 2.30 7.39 6.34
C GLY A 19 2.61 7.19 4.85
N MET A 20 2.00 7.96 3.96
CA MET A 20 2.33 7.97 2.53
C MET A 20 2.16 9.38 1.92
N CYS A 21 3.08 9.76 1.03
CA CYS A 21 3.03 11.05 0.32
C CYS A 21 2.12 11.04 -0.93
N ARG A 22 1.21 10.07 -1.06
CA ARG A 22 0.38 9.85 -2.26
C ARG A 22 -0.88 10.73 -2.30
N PHE A 23 -1.30 11.26 -1.14
CA PHE A 23 -2.44 12.15 -0.97
C PHE A 23 -2.04 13.61 -0.67
N THR A 24 -0.75 13.91 -0.76
CA THR A 24 -0.21 15.26 -0.57
C THR A 24 0.06 15.93 -1.91
N ARG A 25 0.54 17.18 -1.87
CA ARG A 25 0.98 17.90 -3.08
C ARG A 25 1.91 17.01 -3.93
N PRO A 26 1.79 17.04 -5.27
CA PRO A 26 2.66 16.26 -6.14
C PRO A 26 4.15 16.59 -5.92
N THR A 27 4.90 15.57 -5.49
CA THR A 27 6.37 15.57 -5.38
C THR A 27 6.92 14.32 -6.10
N ASN A 28 8.15 13.89 -5.80
CA ASN A 28 8.75 12.67 -6.36
C ASN A 28 7.92 11.40 -6.16
N THR A 29 7.00 11.39 -5.19
CA THR A 29 6.23 10.22 -4.77
C THR A 29 4.82 10.19 -5.38
N PHE A 30 4.50 11.10 -6.31
CA PHE A 30 3.21 11.16 -6.98
C PHE A 30 2.99 9.98 -7.94
N SER A 31 1.73 9.52 -8.04
CA SER A 31 1.35 8.44 -8.94
C SER A 31 0.84 9.00 -10.26
N LYS A 32 1.54 8.72 -11.36
CA LYS A 32 1.08 9.09 -12.72
C LYS A 32 -0.13 8.28 -13.18
N LYS A 33 -0.31 7.09 -12.61
CA LYS A 33 -1.34 6.11 -12.93
C LYS A 33 -2.21 5.86 -11.70
N ALA A 34 -3.52 5.75 -11.88
CA ALA A 34 -4.46 5.51 -10.79
C ALA A 34 -4.24 4.14 -10.14
N GLU A 35 -3.84 3.15 -10.93
CA GLU A 35 -3.54 1.79 -10.46
C GLU A 35 -2.38 1.81 -9.46
N ASN A 36 -1.31 2.55 -9.78
CA ASN A 36 -0.16 2.68 -8.87
C ASN A 36 -0.52 3.41 -7.56
N HIS A 37 -1.52 4.30 -7.61
CA HIS A 37 -2.04 4.95 -6.41
C HIS A 37 -2.82 3.94 -5.57
N ALA A 38 -3.73 3.18 -6.18
CA ALA A 38 -4.49 2.13 -5.54
C ALA A 38 -3.57 1.07 -4.88
N CYS A 39 -2.52 0.62 -5.58
CA CYS A 39 -1.54 -0.32 -5.01
C CYS A 39 -0.83 0.26 -3.77
N ALA A 40 -0.45 1.54 -3.79
CA ALA A 40 0.20 2.17 -2.64
C ALA A 40 -0.76 2.27 -1.43
N VAL A 41 -2.03 2.59 -1.68
CA VAL A 41 -3.07 2.60 -0.65
C VAL A 41 -3.28 1.20 -0.08
N ALA A 42 -3.40 0.19 -0.93
CA ALA A 42 -3.55 -1.20 -0.52
C ALA A 42 -2.39 -1.66 0.38
N LEU A 43 -1.14 -1.39 -0.03
CA LEU A 43 0.04 -1.72 0.76
C LEU A 43 0.03 -1.06 2.15
N HIS A 44 -0.37 0.22 2.22
CA HIS A 44 -0.44 0.92 3.50
C HIS A 44 -1.51 0.35 4.42
N VAL A 45 -2.71 0.08 3.89
CA VAL A 45 -3.81 -0.49 4.68
C VAL A 45 -3.42 -1.88 5.19
N MET A 46 -2.78 -2.70 4.35
CA MET A 46 -2.30 -4.02 4.74
C MET A 46 -1.26 -3.92 5.86
N HIS A 47 -0.21 -3.11 5.67
CA HIS A 47 0.83 -2.94 6.67
C HIS A 47 0.29 -2.34 7.98
N TYR A 48 -0.60 -1.34 7.91
CA TYR A 48 -1.17 -0.70 9.10
C TYR A 48 -2.04 -1.65 9.93
N ASN A 49 -2.84 -2.49 9.27
CA ASN A 49 -3.78 -3.38 9.95
C ASN A 49 -3.14 -4.68 10.45
N PHE A 50 -2.20 -5.24 9.69
CA PHE A 50 -1.69 -6.60 9.94
C PHE A 50 -0.29 -6.63 10.58
N CYS A 51 0.59 -5.67 10.25
CA CYS A 51 1.97 -5.66 10.74
C CYS A 51 2.18 -4.69 11.90
N ARG A 52 1.60 -3.49 11.81
CA ARG A 52 1.87 -2.42 12.77
C ARG A 52 1.16 -2.65 14.10
N ILE A 53 1.92 -2.73 15.18
CA ILE A 53 1.37 -2.71 16.54
C ILE A 53 0.81 -1.31 16.84
N HIS A 54 -0.48 -1.23 17.15
CA HIS A 54 -1.13 0.05 17.45
C HIS A 54 -0.85 0.48 18.89
N LYS A 55 -0.42 1.74 19.09
CA LYS A 55 0.05 2.24 20.40
C LYS A 55 -0.97 2.05 21.53
N SER A 56 -2.25 2.31 21.26
CA SER A 56 -3.31 2.19 22.27
C SER A 56 -3.81 0.75 22.45
N LEU A 57 -3.82 -0.05 21.38
CA LEU A 57 -4.35 -1.43 21.43
C LEU A 57 -3.29 -2.42 21.92
N ARG A 58 -2.00 -2.06 21.83
CA ARG A 58 -0.82 -2.92 22.12
C ARG A 58 -0.72 -4.18 21.24
N VAL A 59 -1.64 -4.34 20.29
CA VAL A 59 -1.67 -5.39 19.26
C VAL A 59 -1.94 -4.77 17.89
N ALA A 60 -1.80 -5.56 16.82
CA ALA A 60 -2.18 -5.13 15.48
C ALA A 60 -3.72 -4.93 15.36
N PRO A 61 -4.22 -3.94 14.61
CA PRO A 61 -5.66 -3.72 14.45
C PRO A 61 -6.43 -4.96 13.96
N ALA A 62 -5.87 -5.74 13.03
CA ALA A 62 -6.48 -6.98 12.56
C ALA A 62 -6.60 -8.05 13.67
N MET A 63 -5.66 -8.07 14.62
CA MET A 63 -5.76 -8.95 15.79
C MET A 63 -6.84 -8.49 16.76
N ALA A 64 -6.93 -7.19 17.02
CA ALA A 64 -7.99 -6.63 17.88
C ALA A 64 -9.39 -6.90 17.30
N ALA A 65 -9.50 -6.95 15.96
CA ALA A 65 -10.72 -7.31 15.25
C ALA A 65 -10.95 -8.83 15.12
N GLY A 66 -10.04 -9.67 15.60
CA GLY A 66 -10.15 -11.13 15.53
C GLY A 66 -9.94 -11.73 14.13
N VAL A 67 -9.41 -10.95 13.19
CA VAL A 67 -9.11 -11.41 11.81
C VAL A 67 -7.85 -12.27 11.78
N THR A 68 -6.87 -11.98 12.65
CA THR A 68 -5.64 -12.76 12.76
C THR A 68 -5.27 -13.02 14.21
N THR A 69 -4.55 -14.11 14.46
CA THR A 69 -4.08 -14.48 15.82
C THR A 69 -2.65 -14.04 16.10
N ARG A 70 -1.89 -13.67 15.06
CA ARG A 70 -0.52 -13.17 15.16
C ARG A 70 -0.33 -11.90 14.32
N PRO A 71 0.64 -11.03 14.65
CA PRO A 71 1.07 -9.98 13.74
C PRO A 71 1.72 -10.61 12.50
N TRP A 72 1.60 -9.91 11.38
CA TRP A 72 2.23 -10.28 10.12
C TRP A 72 3.56 -9.55 9.97
N ASP A 73 4.50 -10.17 9.28
CA ASP A 73 5.74 -9.53 8.86
C ASP A 73 5.67 -9.15 7.37
N VAL A 74 6.71 -8.49 6.86
CA VAL A 74 6.75 -8.06 5.45
C VAL A 74 6.79 -9.28 4.52
N GLU A 75 7.43 -10.35 4.96
CA GLU A 75 7.52 -11.63 4.27
C GLU A 75 6.13 -12.24 4.02
N ASP A 76 5.20 -12.11 4.98
CA ASP A 76 3.83 -12.60 4.80
C ASP A 76 3.09 -11.82 3.69
N ILE A 77 3.33 -10.51 3.59
CA ILE A 77 2.76 -9.67 2.53
C ILE A 77 3.32 -10.07 1.17
N VAL A 78 4.63 -10.31 1.09
CA VAL A 78 5.30 -10.72 -0.15
C VAL A 78 4.79 -12.09 -0.60
N ALA A 79 4.72 -13.07 0.31
CA ALA A 79 4.21 -14.40 0.02
C ALA A 79 2.75 -14.36 -0.50
N LEU A 80 1.92 -13.46 0.03
CA LEU A 80 0.55 -13.26 -0.45
C LEU A 80 0.51 -12.72 -1.89
N ILE A 81 1.42 -11.80 -2.23
CA ILE A 81 1.54 -11.26 -3.59
C ILE A 81 2.05 -12.33 -4.55
N GLU A 82 3.08 -13.08 -4.16
CA GLU A 82 3.63 -14.17 -4.98
C GLU A 82 2.61 -15.27 -5.25
N ALA A 83 1.78 -15.61 -4.26
CA ALA A 83 0.68 -16.56 -4.43
C ALA A 83 -0.43 -16.04 -5.36
N ALA A 84 -0.60 -14.71 -5.45
CA ALA A 84 -1.60 -14.07 -6.30
C ALA A 84 -1.10 -13.75 -7.72
N GLU A 85 0.22 -13.62 -7.92
CA GLU A 85 0.81 -13.35 -9.23
C GLU A 85 0.84 -14.59 -10.12
N GLU A 86 0.44 -14.42 -11.39
CA GLU A 86 0.76 -15.37 -12.44
C GLU A 86 2.28 -15.44 -12.65
N PRO A 87 2.86 -16.61 -13.00
CA PRO A 87 4.29 -16.72 -13.21
C PRO A 87 4.80 -15.69 -14.23
N PRO A 88 5.99 -15.11 -14.01
CA PRO A 88 6.48 -13.96 -14.77
C PRO A 88 6.54 -14.29 -16.26
N LYS A 89 5.78 -13.53 -17.06
CA LYS A 89 5.81 -13.63 -18.53
C LYS A 89 7.22 -13.30 -19.02
N LYS A 90 7.80 -14.15 -19.88
CA LYS A 90 9.14 -13.94 -20.44
C LYS A 90 9.22 -12.54 -21.06
N ARG A 91 10.18 -11.73 -20.59
CA ARG A 91 10.40 -10.37 -21.09
C ARG A 91 10.69 -10.44 -22.59
N GLY A 92 9.92 -9.69 -23.38
CA GLY A 92 10.16 -9.55 -24.82
C GLY A 92 11.49 -8.84 -25.13
N PRO A 93 12.05 -9.02 -26.33
CA PRO A 93 13.32 -8.40 -26.72
C PRO A 93 13.26 -6.87 -26.62
N HIS A 94 14.37 -6.26 -26.18
CA HIS A 94 14.48 -4.81 -26.02
C HIS A 94 14.34 -4.10 -27.39
N LYS A 95 13.43 -3.12 -27.49
CA LYS A 95 13.30 -2.30 -28.71
C LYS A 95 14.52 -1.41 -28.86
N VAL A 96 15.34 -1.66 -29.88
CA VAL A 96 16.45 -0.78 -30.25
C VAL A 96 15.88 0.52 -30.80
N ARG A 97 16.31 1.65 -30.24
CA ARG A 97 15.94 2.98 -30.71
C ARG A 97 16.68 3.25 -32.04
N LYS A 98 15.94 3.39 -33.14
CA LYS A 98 16.51 3.83 -34.42
C LYS A 98 17.03 5.25 -34.26
N LYS A 99 18.30 5.49 -34.61
CA LYS A 99 18.84 6.84 -34.78
C LYS A 99 18.47 7.29 -36.19
N ASP A 100 17.63 8.30 -36.29
CA ASP A 100 17.40 8.99 -37.54
C ASP A 100 18.61 9.91 -37.77
N ASN A 101 19.58 9.42 -38.55
CA ASN A 101 20.68 10.24 -39.03
C ASN A 101 20.16 11.04 -40.24
N SER A 102 19.51 12.17 -39.99
CA SER A 102 19.31 13.19 -41.03
C SER A 102 20.61 13.98 -41.19
N SER A 103 21.26 13.80 -42.33
CA SER A 103 22.36 14.64 -42.84
C SER A 103 21.92 16.07 -43.10
#